data_AF-A0A7S7NPK7-F1
#
_entry.id   AF-A0A7S7NPK7-F1
#
_cell.length_a   1.000
_cell.length_b   1.000
_cell.length_c   1.000
_cell.angle_alpha   90.00
_cell.angle_beta   90.00
_cell.angle_gamma   90.00
#
_symmetry.space_group_name_H-M   'P 1'
#
loop_
_entity.id
_entity.type
_entity.pdbx_description
1 polymer ?
#
loop_
_entity_poly.entity_id
_entity_poly.type
_entity_poly.pdbx_seq_one_letter_code
_entity_poly.pdbx_strand_id
1 'polypeptide(L)'
;MTSGGLRWSAAVLFSFLIYLVPPITHRRPFIIQLIYDFGGLDPFAEGRRSFLIEVPGGFEGLLLPAVLGVILATQVSAALVVHQLLRRQFRTAVLGIAVLSLTSPIVIAVACQSILLMSFRVAEPAFTRLHRPAPERAAWEEECHVANFEIAPFLYIPPYGSLTTYGQVWVRHRRDHTFAVLSMPGCSVREAGLSIRQVSETQFYGATGGAAIFVRDPGEGMAPNFKEWWYVPAPNSTPRLISPPHGADASRPALSANGEWVGWMIESPSSGPAQVALKDMRTGEMLSINSKEFSPDRFWLLGIDTDARSVIVARKGYRDAVVVGFDGALRLGPIAIGNPEDPESVVQRVLLRQGGWIGWYGLPVCNMVEWHLPQGSGRHRVESGTQINSVDLSPNGRLIAIGTDGDYPGSAIESSAVVLDAVTGEELFRKYFPRRCWVKAAFLGNEYLAYSSSPHNFGIGGAAFEVVKISR
;
A
#
# COMPACT_ATOMS: atom_id res chain seq x y z
N MET A 1 73.85 -8.49 12.58
CA MET A 1 73.40 -7.31 11.79
C MET A 1 72.22 -7.73 10.92
N THR A 2 71.00 -7.42 11.37
CA THR A 2 69.88 -6.83 10.61
C THR A 2 68.66 -6.92 11.54
N SER A 3 68.19 -5.75 11.92
CA SER A 3 67.11 -5.48 12.86
C SER A 3 65.74 -5.86 12.27
N GLY A 4 65.02 -6.76 12.93
CA GLY A 4 63.60 -6.99 12.68
C GLY A 4 62.76 -5.85 13.22
N GLY A 5 62.43 -4.89 12.35
CA GLY A 5 61.47 -3.82 12.66
C GLY A 5 60.04 -4.36 12.65
N LEU A 6 59.40 -4.41 13.82
CA LEU A 6 57.95 -4.53 13.93
C LEU A 6 57.33 -3.23 13.39
N ARG A 7 56.78 -3.27 12.17
CA ARG A 7 55.90 -2.23 11.65
C ARG A 7 54.55 -2.35 12.37
N TRP A 8 54.20 -1.31 13.12
CA TRP A 8 52.86 -1.12 13.68
C TRP A 8 51.89 -0.79 12.54
N SER A 9 50.94 -1.67 12.27
CA SER A 9 49.85 -1.45 11.33
C SER A 9 48.73 -0.68 12.03
N ALA A 10 48.48 0.54 11.53
CA ALA A 10 47.31 1.40 11.63
C ALA A 10 46.27 1.13 12.75
N ALA A 11 46.14 2.11 13.65
CA ALA A 11 44.92 2.30 14.43
C ALA A 11 43.73 2.47 13.48
N VAL A 12 42.69 1.65 13.67
CA VAL A 12 41.39 1.81 13.00
C VAL A 12 40.75 3.09 13.56
N LEU A 13 40.79 4.16 12.79
CA LEU A 13 40.13 5.43 13.09
C LEU A 13 38.69 5.38 12.54
N PHE A 14 37.72 5.11 13.42
CA PHE A 14 36.32 5.33 13.11
C PHE A 14 36.06 6.84 13.09
N SER A 15 35.86 7.40 11.89
CA SER A 15 35.49 8.81 11.73
C SER A 15 34.01 8.91 11.40
N PHE A 16 33.25 9.63 12.23
CA PHE A 16 31.88 10.03 11.92
C PHE A 16 31.93 11.44 11.32
N LEU A 17 31.58 11.59 10.05
CA LEU A 17 31.28 12.91 9.48
C LEU A 17 29.77 13.08 9.37
N ILE A 18 29.24 14.03 10.13
CA ILE A 18 27.86 14.49 10.01
C ILE A 18 27.89 15.73 9.10
N TYR A 19 27.35 15.61 7.89
CA TYR A 19 27.10 16.77 7.04
C TYR A 19 25.71 17.31 7.36
N LEU A 20 25.67 18.53 7.88
CA LEU A 20 24.45 19.31 7.96
C LEU A 20 24.37 20.14 6.68
N VAL A 21 23.42 19.82 5.81
CA VAL A 21 23.11 20.66 4.64
C VAL A 21 22.05 21.66 5.08
N PRO A 22 22.37 22.95 5.29
CA PRO A 22 21.36 23.92 5.65
C PRO A 22 20.37 24.09 4.48
N PRO A 23 19.06 24.20 4.76
CA PRO A 23 18.08 24.41 3.71
C PRO A 23 18.33 25.77 3.04
N ILE A 24 18.38 25.77 1.70
CA ILE A 24 18.60 26.98 0.89
C ILE A 24 17.42 27.97 1.02
N THR A 25 16.28 27.55 1.59
CA THR A 25 15.10 28.37 1.89
C THR A 25 14.28 27.79 3.05
N HIS A 26 13.61 28.61 3.87
CA HIS A 26 12.82 28.28 5.09
C HIS A 26 11.63 27.27 4.92
N ARG A 27 11.50 26.58 3.79
CA ARG A 27 10.38 25.66 3.51
C ARG A 27 10.78 24.24 3.14
N ARG A 28 12.06 23.87 3.27
CA ARG A 28 12.50 22.49 2.99
C ARG A 28 12.92 21.77 4.27
N PRO A 29 12.62 20.47 4.40
CA PRO A 29 13.05 19.68 5.55
C PRO A 29 14.58 19.62 5.64
N PHE A 30 15.09 19.49 6.86
CA PHE A 30 16.51 19.24 7.09
C PHE A 30 16.85 17.81 6.71
N ILE A 31 17.91 17.66 5.93
CA ILE A 31 18.44 16.36 5.54
C ILE A 31 19.69 16.08 6.37
N ILE A 32 19.62 15.04 7.21
CA ILE A 32 20.79 14.52 7.90
C ILE A 32 21.33 13.35 7.07
N GLN A 33 22.53 13.51 6.52
CA GLN A 33 23.22 12.44 5.82
C GLN A 33 24.28 11.83 6.74
N LEU A 34 24.06 10.58 7.14
CA LEU A 34 25.04 9.80 7.91
C LEU A 34 25.86 8.95 6.94
N ILE A 35 27.17 9.23 6.85
CA ILE A 35 28.09 8.49 5.98
C ILE A 35 28.96 7.58 6.84
N TYR A 36 28.97 6.29 6.52
CA TYR A 36 29.82 5.29 7.16
C TYR A 36 30.90 4.80 6.19
N ASP A 37 32.15 4.76 6.67
CA ASP A 37 33.28 4.23 5.92
C ASP A 37 33.89 3.05 6.71
N PHE A 38 33.82 1.84 6.14
CA PHE A 38 34.37 0.63 6.76
C PHE A 38 35.75 0.35 6.18
N GLY A 39 36.78 1.00 6.74
CA GLY A 39 38.15 0.66 6.41
C GLY A 39 38.61 -0.63 7.10
N GLY A 40 38.68 -1.74 6.35
CA GLY A 40 39.79 -2.69 6.54
C GLY A 40 39.53 -4.11 7.05
N LEU A 41 38.35 -4.72 6.88
CA LEU A 41 38.17 -6.15 7.26
C LEU A 41 37.54 -7.06 6.20
N ASP A 42 37.15 -6.56 5.03
CA ASP A 42 36.61 -7.38 3.96
C ASP A 42 37.07 -6.85 2.58
N PRO A 43 37.88 -7.60 1.81
CA PRO A 43 38.35 -7.17 0.49
C PRO A 43 37.24 -7.11 -0.57
N PHE A 44 35.99 -7.46 -0.24
CA PHE A 44 34.83 -7.40 -1.15
C PHE A 44 33.77 -6.35 -0.77
N ALA A 45 34.00 -5.54 0.28
CA ALA A 45 33.04 -4.55 0.76
C ALA A 45 33.53 -3.10 0.60
N GLU A 46 33.92 -2.68 -0.60
CA GLU A 46 33.99 -1.26 -0.91
C GLU A 46 32.58 -0.75 -1.26
N GLY A 47 31.87 -0.25 -0.26
CA GLY A 47 30.56 0.34 -0.43
C GLY A 47 30.27 1.39 0.64
N ARG A 48 30.45 2.67 0.29
CA ARG A 48 29.99 3.80 1.09
C ARG A 48 28.48 3.66 1.30
N ARG A 49 28.03 3.46 2.54
CA ARG A 49 26.60 3.49 2.86
C ARG A 49 26.26 4.87 3.39
N SER A 50 25.28 5.51 2.76
CA SER A 50 24.72 6.79 3.24
C SER A 50 23.26 6.60 3.59
N PHE A 51 22.88 7.07 4.78
CA PHE A 51 21.48 7.11 5.22
C PHE A 51 20.99 8.54 5.15
N LEU A 52 19.85 8.74 4.49
CA LEU A 52 19.17 10.03 4.39
C LEU A 52 18.03 10.04 5.41
N ILE A 53 18.07 10.96 6.37
CA ILE A 53 16.98 11.16 7.34
C ILE A 53 16.39 12.54 7.07
N GLU A 54 15.12 12.56 6.69
CA GLU A 54 14.36 13.77 6.45
C GLU A 54 13.59 14.13 7.73
N VAL A 55 13.88 15.31 8.29
CA VAL A 55 13.23 15.79 9.52
C VAL A 55 12.14 16.80 9.14
N PRO A 56 10.85 16.55 9.46
CA PRO A 56 9.77 17.48 9.15
C PRO A 56 9.96 18.84 9.83
N GLY A 57 9.65 19.92 9.11
CA GLY A 57 9.71 21.29 9.64
C GLY A 57 8.82 21.45 10.87
N GLY A 58 9.37 22.05 11.94
CA GLY A 58 8.70 22.27 13.23
C GLY A 58 9.34 21.55 14.43
N PHE A 59 10.16 20.53 14.20
CA PHE A 59 10.92 19.82 15.25
C PHE A 59 12.33 20.37 15.50
N GLU A 60 12.75 21.34 14.69
CA GLU A 60 14.11 21.88 14.63
C GLU A 60 14.58 22.52 15.94
N GLY A 61 13.66 23.13 16.71
CA GLY A 61 14.02 23.90 17.90
C GLY A 61 14.38 23.07 19.14
N LEU A 62 13.94 21.81 19.24
CA LEU A 62 14.02 21.03 20.49
C LEU A 62 14.70 19.67 20.32
N LEU A 63 14.48 18.97 19.20
CA LEU A 63 15.06 17.64 18.99
C LEU A 63 16.51 17.70 18.51
N LEU A 64 16.82 18.62 17.60
CA LEU A 64 18.17 18.75 17.06
C LEU A 64 19.21 19.10 18.16
N PRO A 65 18.95 20.05 19.07
CA PRO A 65 19.87 20.31 20.20
C PRO A 65 19.98 19.13 21.16
N ALA A 66 18.91 18.38 21.39
CA ALA A 66 18.92 17.22 22.28
C ALA A 66 19.75 16.06 21.69
N VAL A 67 19.56 15.76 20.39
CA VAL A 67 20.36 14.76 19.68
C VAL A 67 21.83 15.16 19.65
N LEU A 68 22.13 16.40 19.28
CA LEU A 68 23.50 16.92 19.28
C LEU A 68 24.10 16.91 20.70
N GLY A 69 23.31 17.23 21.72
CA GLY A 69 23.71 17.18 23.12
C GLY A 69 24.07 15.77 23.59
N VAL A 70 23.29 14.75 23.20
CA VAL A 70 23.60 13.34 23.51
C VAL A 70 24.87 12.89 22.77
N ILE A 71 25.02 13.24 21.49
CA ILE A 71 26.22 12.92 20.71
C ILE A 71 27.46 13.56 21.35
N LEU A 72 27.39 14.86 21.67
CA LEU A 72 28.48 15.59 22.34
C LEU A 72 28.80 15.00 23.71
N ALA A 73 27.80 14.72 24.54
CA ALA A 73 28.00 14.08 25.84
C ALA A 73 28.71 12.73 25.70
N THR A 74 28.30 11.91 24.73
CA THR A 74 28.91 10.60 24.46
C THR A 74 30.36 10.74 24.00
N GLN A 75 30.65 11.70 23.12
CA GLN A 75 32.01 11.98 22.65
C GLN A 75 32.92 12.47 23.80
N VAL A 76 32.41 13.37 24.65
CA VAL A 76 33.15 13.89 25.82
C VAL A 76 33.41 12.78 26.84
N SER A 77 32.41 11.92 27.12
CA SER A 77 32.59 10.76 27.99
C SER A 77 33.62 9.79 27.43
N ALA A 78 33.58 9.49 26.13
CA ALA A 78 34.57 8.63 25.48
C ALA A 78 35.99 9.23 25.58
N ALA A 79 36.15 10.53 25.31
CA ALA A 79 37.42 11.23 25.43
C ALA A 79 37.98 11.23 26.86
N LEU A 80 37.12 11.44 27.86
CA LEU A 80 37.50 11.38 29.28
C LEU A 80 37.95 9.97 29.70
N VAL A 81 37.26 8.93 29.22
CA VAL A 81 37.64 7.54 29.50
C VAL A 81 38.98 7.20 28.84
N VAL A 82 39.18 7.60 27.58
CA VAL A 82 40.47 7.43 26.89
C VAL A 82 41.59 8.18 27.63
N HIS A 83 41.36 9.42 28.06
CA HIS A 83 42.34 10.19 28.83
C HIS A 83 42.71 9.51 30.15
N GLN A 84 41.74 8.96 30.89
CA GLN A 84 42.02 8.22 32.12
C GLN A 84 42.76 6.89 31.87
N LEU A 85 42.42 6.18 30.79
CA LEU A 85 43.08 4.93 30.41
C LEU A 85 44.54 5.16 30.01
N LEU A 86 44.84 6.26 29.29
CA LEU A 86 46.19 6.65 28.92
C LEU A 86 47.09 6.99 30.12
N ARG A 87 46.51 7.32 31.29
CA ARG A 87 47.26 7.53 32.55
C ARG A 87 47.56 6.23 33.32
N ARG A 88 46.97 5.09 32.97
CA ARG A 88 47.19 3.79 33.63
C ARG A 88 48.14 2.91 32.80
N GLN A 89 48.73 1.88 33.43
CA GLN A 89 49.69 0.99 32.77
C GLN A 89 49.12 0.39 31.46
N PHE A 90 49.96 0.39 30.41
CA PHE A 90 49.64 0.13 29.00
C PHE A 90 48.70 -1.06 28.71
N ARG A 91 48.81 -2.15 29.48
CA ARG A 91 47.96 -3.35 29.31
C ARG A 91 46.48 -3.12 29.65
N THR A 92 46.18 -2.25 30.61
CA THR A 92 44.79 -1.92 30.97
C THR A 92 44.14 -0.96 29.97
N ALA A 93 44.95 -0.13 29.29
CA ALA A 93 44.47 0.81 28.28
C ALA A 93 43.96 0.09 27.02
N VAL A 94 44.66 -0.94 26.55
CA VAL A 94 44.26 -1.71 25.35
C VAL A 94 42.93 -2.42 25.55
N LEU A 95 42.73 -3.06 26.72
CA LEU A 95 41.46 -3.71 27.06
C LEU A 95 40.32 -2.68 27.17
N GLY A 96 40.58 -1.52 27.77
CA GLY A 96 39.60 -0.44 27.88
C GLY A 96 39.19 0.12 26.50
N ILE A 97 40.15 0.29 25.58
CA ILE A 97 39.87 0.73 24.20
C ILE A 97 39.03 -0.31 23.46
N ALA A 98 39.35 -1.60 23.59
CA ALA A 98 38.58 -2.67 22.96
C ALA A 98 37.13 -2.75 23.50
N VAL A 99 36.93 -2.57 24.80
CA VAL A 99 35.58 -2.55 25.39
C VAL A 99 34.80 -1.31 24.94
N LEU A 100 35.43 -0.13 24.86
CA LEU A 100 34.80 1.10 24.37
C LEU A 100 34.41 1.00 22.89
N SER A 101 35.27 0.42 22.05
CA SER A 101 34.96 0.27 20.62
C SER A 101 33.81 -0.71 20.37
N LEU A 102 33.67 -1.73 21.22
CA LEU A 102 32.54 -2.67 21.18
C LEU A 102 31.25 -2.10 21.75
N THR A 103 31.31 -1.28 22.82
CA THR A 103 30.10 -0.81 23.54
C THR A 103 29.55 0.51 23.02
N SER A 104 30.39 1.41 22.49
CA SER A 104 29.96 2.73 21.99
C SER A 104 28.92 2.65 20.86
N PRO A 105 29.06 1.80 19.82
CA PRO A 105 28.04 1.68 18.77
C PRO A 105 26.69 1.21 19.29
N ILE A 106 26.69 0.33 20.30
CA ILE A 106 25.46 -0.18 20.91
C ILE A 106 24.75 0.93 21.68
N VAL A 107 25.49 1.71 22.47
CA VAL A 107 24.93 2.84 23.23
C VAL A 107 24.39 3.92 22.30
N ILE A 108 25.12 4.27 21.23
CA ILE A 108 24.66 5.22 20.22
C ILE A 108 23.42 4.68 19.51
N ALA A 109 23.39 3.41 19.11
CA ALA A 109 22.23 2.79 18.47
C ALA A 109 21.00 2.82 19.39
N VAL A 110 21.15 2.46 20.67
CA VAL A 110 20.06 2.47 21.65
C VAL A 110 19.59 3.90 21.91
N ALA A 111 20.50 4.87 22.04
CA ALA A 111 20.14 6.28 22.23
C ALA A 111 19.42 6.86 21.01
N CYS A 112 19.94 6.62 19.79
CA CYS A 112 19.28 7.03 18.55
C CYS A 112 17.90 6.39 18.41
N GLN A 113 17.77 5.09 18.68
CA GLN A 113 16.49 4.38 18.64
C GLN A 113 15.51 4.96 19.68
N SER A 114 16.00 5.25 20.89
CA SER A 114 15.18 5.81 21.96
C SER A 114 14.72 7.24 21.64
N ILE A 115 15.58 8.08 21.07
CA ILE A 115 15.23 9.43 20.65
C ILE A 115 14.25 9.38 19.48
N LEU A 116 14.45 8.50 18.49
CA LEU A 116 13.48 8.30 17.42
C LEU A 116 12.12 7.89 17.98
N LEU A 117 12.07 6.88 18.84
CA LEU A 117 10.84 6.43 19.51
C LEU A 117 10.17 7.55 20.32
N MET A 118 10.94 8.35 21.06
CA MET A 118 10.39 9.49 21.81
C MET A 118 9.89 10.59 20.88
N SER A 119 10.61 10.91 19.81
CA SER A 119 10.21 11.91 18.81
C SER A 119 8.89 11.51 18.16
N PHE A 120 8.74 10.25 17.78
CA PHE A 120 7.48 9.70 17.27
C PHE A 120 6.35 9.84 18.30
N ARG A 121 6.57 9.44 19.55
CA ARG A 121 5.54 9.50 20.61
C ARG A 121 5.17 10.93 21.05
N VAL A 122 6.09 11.88 20.96
CA VAL A 122 5.84 13.30 21.33
C VAL A 122 5.21 14.08 20.18
N ALA A 123 5.47 13.68 18.93
CA ALA A 123 4.81 14.26 17.77
C ALA A 123 3.31 13.91 17.69
N GLU A 124 2.97 12.70 18.11
CA GLU A 124 1.65 12.08 17.96
C GLU A 124 0.49 12.89 18.63
N PRO A 125 0.63 13.46 19.85
CA PRO A 125 -0.36 14.36 20.44
C PRO A 125 -0.49 15.72 19.73
N ALA A 126 0.60 16.22 19.13
CA ALA A 126 0.60 17.52 18.47
C ALA A 126 -0.13 17.47 17.11
N PHE A 127 -0.01 16.35 16.38
CA PHE A 127 -0.78 16.11 15.16
C PHE A 127 -2.28 15.91 15.43
N THR A 128 -2.65 15.35 16.58
CA THR A 128 -4.03 14.98 16.90
C THR A 128 -4.87 16.11 17.52
N ARG A 129 -4.25 17.09 18.20
CA ARG A 129 -5.01 18.20 18.83
C ARG A 129 -5.41 19.34 17.89
N LEU A 130 -4.84 19.41 16.69
CA LEU A 130 -5.05 20.54 15.78
C LEU A 130 -6.04 20.26 14.64
N HIS A 131 -6.49 19.02 14.45
CA HIS A 131 -7.50 18.70 13.44
C HIS A 131 -8.89 18.67 14.08
N ARG A 132 -9.70 19.69 13.76
CA ARG A 132 -11.15 19.55 13.92
C ARG A 132 -11.63 18.72 12.73
N PRO A 133 -12.29 17.57 12.96
CA PRO A 133 -12.87 16.81 11.86
C PRO A 133 -13.82 17.72 11.07
N ALA A 134 -13.91 17.49 9.76
CA ALA A 134 -14.95 18.12 8.96
C ALA A 134 -16.32 17.74 9.54
N PRO A 135 -17.36 18.58 9.44
CA PRO A 135 -18.68 18.19 9.87
C PRO A 135 -19.17 16.98 9.06
N GLU A 136 -19.84 16.06 9.73
CA GLU A 136 -20.46 14.91 9.07
C GLU A 136 -21.53 15.38 8.06
N ARG A 137 -21.58 14.73 6.89
CA ARG A 137 -22.54 15.01 5.80
C ARG A 137 -23.29 13.73 5.43
N ALA A 138 -23.75 12.96 6.42
CA ALA A 138 -24.41 11.67 6.23
C ALA A 138 -25.95 11.81 6.12
N ALA A 139 -26.43 12.70 5.26
CA ALA A 139 -27.87 12.98 5.13
C ALA A 139 -28.60 12.03 4.15
N TRP A 140 -27.91 11.06 3.56
CA TRP A 140 -28.50 10.09 2.65
C TRP A 140 -29.36 9.06 3.40
N GLU A 141 -30.52 8.74 2.85
CA GLU A 141 -31.49 7.82 3.45
C GLU A 141 -30.92 6.40 3.50
N GLU A 142 -30.98 5.76 4.66
CA GLU A 142 -30.65 4.34 4.80
C GLU A 142 -31.70 3.51 4.07
N GLU A 143 -31.28 2.77 3.04
CA GLU A 143 -32.13 1.82 2.33
C GLU A 143 -32.21 0.51 3.11
N CYS A 144 -31.10 0.06 3.68
CA CYS A 144 -31.07 -1.11 4.55
C CYS A 144 -29.79 -1.22 5.38
N HIS A 145 -29.88 -2.06 6.41
CA HIS A 145 -28.76 -2.51 7.23
C HIS A 145 -28.55 -4.03 7.09
N VAL A 146 -27.31 -4.46 6.85
CA VAL A 146 -26.97 -5.89 6.66
C VAL A 146 -26.10 -6.38 7.83
N ALA A 147 -26.75 -6.81 8.90
CA ALA A 147 -26.05 -7.18 10.14
C ALA A 147 -25.02 -8.30 9.94
N ASN A 148 -23.88 -8.19 10.64
CA ASN A 148 -22.76 -9.14 10.64
C ASN A 148 -22.01 -9.31 9.31
N PHE A 149 -22.24 -8.47 8.31
CA PHE A 149 -21.46 -8.45 7.09
C PHE A 149 -20.52 -7.24 7.04
N GLU A 150 -19.51 -7.34 6.18
CA GLU A 150 -18.63 -6.25 5.78
C GLU A 150 -18.36 -6.37 4.27
N ILE A 151 -18.00 -5.28 3.60
CA ILE A 151 -17.54 -5.33 2.21
C ILE A 151 -16.26 -6.18 2.18
N ALA A 152 -16.20 -7.19 1.32
CA ALA A 152 -15.03 -8.06 1.28
C ALA A 152 -13.78 -7.26 0.86
N PRO A 153 -12.57 -7.61 1.33
CA PRO A 153 -11.35 -6.91 0.93
C PRO A 153 -11.07 -7.19 -0.56
N PHE A 154 -11.34 -6.23 -1.44
CA PHE A 154 -10.91 -6.32 -2.84
C PHE A 154 -9.59 -5.60 -2.99
N LEU A 155 -8.55 -6.33 -3.43
CA LEU A 155 -7.36 -5.66 -3.94
C LEU A 155 -7.57 -5.14 -5.37
N TYR A 156 -8.69 -5.50 -6.02
CA TYR A 156 -8.87 -5.24 -7.43
C TYR A 156 -10.34 -5.24 -7.86
N ILE A 157 -10.84 -4.07 -8.27
CA ILE A 157 -12.08 -3.92 -9.03
C ILE A 157 -11.68 -3.99 -10.51
N PRO A 158 -12.30 -4.85 -11.34
CA PRO A 158 -12.01 -4.90 -12.76
C PRO A 158 -12.14 -3.49 -13.36
N PRO A 159 -11.17 -3.06 -14.18
CA PRO A 159 -11.08 -1.69 -14.64
C PRO A 159 -12.11 -1.40 -15.75
N TYR A 160 -12.56 -2.46 -16.41
CA TYR A 160 -13.65 -2.43 -17.36
C TYR A 160 -14.67 -3.51 -17.04
N GLY A 161 -15.95 -3.19 -17.26
CA GLY A 161 -17.08 -3.97 -16.78
C GLY A 161 -17.35 -3.67 -15.30
N SER A 162 -18.55 -3.21 -15.03
CA SER A 162 -18.89 -2.55 -13.77
C SER A 162 -19.49 -3.59 -12.82
N LEU A 163 -18.77 -3.91 -11.72
CA LEU A 163 -19.40 -4.51 -10.53
C LEU A 163 -20.62 -3.67 -10.11
N THR A 164 -20.53 -2.38 -10.38
CA THR A 164 -21.52 -1.35 -10.12
C THR A 164 -22.70 -1.33 -11.13
N THR A 165 -22.71 -2.04 -12.27
CA THR A 165 -23.82 -2.02 -13.27
C THR A 165 -24.93 -2.96 -12.85
N TYR A 166 -24.59 -3.89 -11.96
CA TYR A 166 -25.46 -4.99 -11.57
C TYR A 166 -25.99 -4.84 -10.15
N GLY A 167 -25.71 -3.71 -9.48
CA GLY A 167 -26.12 -3.49 -8.10
C GLY A 167 -25.57 -4.55 -7.16
N GLN A 168 -24.34 -5.05 -7.39
CA GLN A 168 -23.78 -6.16 -6.61
C GLN A 168 -22.46 -5.78 -5.94
N VAL A 169 -22.29 -6.23 -4.69
CA VAL A 169 -21.02 -6.19 -3.98
C VAL A 169 -20.79 -7.50 -3.25
N TRP A 170 -19.57 -7.97 -3.30
CA TRP A 170 -19.15 -9.11 -2.50
C TRP A 170 -18.98 -8.67 -1.04
N VAL A 171 -19.58 -9.44 -0.15
CA VAL A 171 -19.56 -9.20 1.29
C VAL A 171 -18.99 -10.43 2.01
N ARG A 172 -18.49 -10.20 3.21
CA ARG A 172 -17.96 -11.23 4.10
C ARG A 172 -18.71 -11.19 5.41
N HIS A 173 -19.21 -12.35 5.84
CA HIS A 173 -19.79 -12.50 7.16
C HIS A 173 -18.69 -12.50 8.21
N ARG A 174 -18.83 -11.72 9.29
CA ARG A 174 -17.72 -11.42 10.21
C ARG A 174 -17.32 -12.57 11.12
N ARG A 175 -18.28 -13.43 11.50
CA ARG A 175 -18.06 -14.45 12.53
C ARG A 175 -17.46 -15.75 11.99
N ASP A 176 -18.01 -16.22 10.89
CA ASP A 176 -17.56 -17.47 10.24
C ASP A 176 -16.71 -17.20 8.99
N HIS A 177 -16.54 -15.92 8.65
CA HIS A 177 -15.79 -15.46 7.50
C HIS A 177 -16.23 -16.12 6.19
N THR A 178 -17.52 -16.38 6.06
CA THR A 178 -18.11 -16.83 4.81
C THR A 178 -18.32 -15.67 3.85
N PHE A 179 -18.15 -15.90 2.55
CA PHE A 179 -18.39 -14.89 1.53
C PHE A 179 -19.81 -15.02 0.98
N ALA A 180 -20.41 -13.88 0.65
CA ALA A 180 -21.71 -13.78 0.01
C ALA A 180 -21.71 -12.63 -1.00
N VAL A 181 -22.75 -12.56 -1.82
CA VAL A 181 -23.00 -11.44 -2.73
C VAL A 181 -24.25 -10.72 -2.27
N LEU A 182 -24.11 -9.44 -1.93
CA LEU A 182 -25.22 -8.54 -1.72
C LEU A 182 -25.67 -7.97 -3.07
N SER A 183 -26.97 -7.98 -3.33
CA SER A 183 -27.59 -7.44 -4.54
C SER A 183 -28.62 -6.34 -4.22
N MET A 184 -28.68 -5.35 -5.10
CA MET A 184 -29.61 -4.22 -5.08
C MET A 184 -30.46 -4.17 -6.36
N PRO A 185 -31.72 -3.68 -6.28
CA PRO A 185 -32.41 -3.23 -5.05
C PRO A 185 -32.80 -4.38 -4.10
N GLY A 186 -33.18 -4.05 -2.86
CA GLY A 186 -33.76 -4.99 -1.88
C GLY A 186 -32.78 -5.72 -0.96
N CYS A 187 -31.49 -5.37 -0.99
CA CYS A 187 -30.46 -5.86 -0.07
C CYS A 187 -30.41 -7.38 0.11
N SER A 188 -30.61 -8.10 -0.99
CA SER A 188 -30.62 -9.55 -0.99
C SER A 188 -29.19 -10.09 -0.86
N VAL A 189 -28.91 -10.82 0.22
CA VAL A 189 -27.64 -11.49 0.44
C VAL A 189 -27.77 -12.95 -0.01
N ARG A 190 -26.92 -13.36 -0.96
CA ARG A 190 -26.81 -14.74 -1.42
C ARG A 190 -25.45 -15.30 -1.04
N GLU A 191 -25.42 -16.27 -0.13
CA GLU A 191 -24.20 -16.95 0.27
C GLU A 191 -23.49 -17.60 -0.92
N ALA A 192 -22.16 -17.51 -0.93
CA ALA A 192 -21.33 -18.08 -1.98
C ALA A 192 -20.79 -19.47 -1.64
N GLY A 193 -21.00 -19.97 -0.42
CA GLY A 193 -20.46 -21.26 0.02
C GLY A 193 -18.93 -21.28 0.16
N LEU A 194 -18.30 -20.11 0.31
CA LEU A 194 -16.84 -19.96 0.47
C LEU A 194 -16.54 -19.51 1.90
N SER A 195 -15.57 -20.13 2.58
CA SER A 195 -15.14 -19.74 3.93
C SER A 195 -13.63 -19.44 3.98
N ILE A 196 -13.26 -18.43 4.75
CA ILE A 196 -11.87 -17.96 4.89
C ILE A 196 -10.88 -18.97 5.46
N ARG A 197 -11.37 -20.00 6.19
CA ARG A 197 -10.48 -21.09 6.62
C ARG A 197 -9.82 -21.80 5.44
N GLN A 198 -10.25 -21.49 4.22
CA GLN A 198 -9.74 -22.00 2.96
C GLN A 198 -9.14 -20.89 2.07
N VAL A 199 -9.07 -19.62 2.52
CA VAL A 199 -8.77 -18.47 1.65
C VAL A 199 -7.88 -17.43 2.34
N SER A 200 -6.82 -16.99 1.66
CA SER A 200 -6.04 -15.81 2.06
C SER A 200 -6.82 -14.53 1.78
N GLU A 201 -7.06 -13.72 2.83
CA GLU A 201 -7.79 -12.43 2.75
C GLU A 201 -7.20 -11.44 1.75
N THR A 202 -5.89 -11.51 1.55
CA THR A 202 -5.15 -10.50 0.79
C THR A 202 -5.27 -10.68 -0.73
N GLN A 203 -5.83 -11.80 -1.18
CA GLN A 203 -5.82 -12.18 -2.60
C GLN A 203 -7.18 -12.75 -3.07
N PHE A 204 -8.26 -12.03 -2.77
CA PHE A 204 -9.61 -12.32 -3.25
C PHE A 204 -10.02 -11.33 -4.35
N TYR A 205 -10.55 -11.84 -5.46
CA TYR A 205 -11.03 -11.06 -6.60
C TYR A 205 -12.45 -11.50 -6.93
N GLY A 206 -13.41 -10.59 -6.77
CA GLY A 206 -14.81 -10.83 -7.07
C GLY A 206 -15.20 -10.26 -8.43
N ALA A 207 -16.06 -10.98 -9.13
CA ALA A 207 -16.73 -10.55 -10.36
C ALA A 207 -18.25 -10.52 -10.15
N THR A 208 -18.94 -9.94 -11.14
CA THR A 208 -20.40 -9.89 -11.20
C THR A 208 -21.00 -11.29 -11.29
N GLY A 209 -22.25 -11.45 -10.86
CA GLY A 209 -22.91 -12.76 -10.83
C GLY A 209 -22.39 -13.69 -9.71
N GLY A 210 -21.37 -13.26 -8.96
CA GLY A 210 -20.75 -14.02 -7.88
C GLY A 210 -19.71 -15.04 -8.34
N ALA A 211 -19.07 -14.79 -9.48
CA ALA A 211 -17.80 -15.44 -9.81
C ALA A 211 -16.65 -14.83 -8.97
N ALA A 212 -15.66 -15.63 -8.61
CA ALA A 212 -14.48 -15.16 -7.89
C ALA A 212 -13.23 -16.00 -8.17
N ILE A 213 -12.06 -15.40 -8.01
CA ILE A 213 -10.79 -16.12 -7.83
C ILE A 213 -10.15 -15.76 -6.51
N PHE A 214 -9.48 -16.73 -5.90
CA PHE A 214 -8.84 -16.53 -4.61
C PHE A 214 -7.62 -17.43 -4.42
N VAL A 215 -6.69 -17.03 -3.55
CA VAL A 215 -5.59 -17.90 -3.11
C VAL A 215 -6.02 -18.68 -1.89
N ARG A 216 -5.81 -19.99 -1.91
CA ARG A 216 -5.89 -20.81 -0.70
C ARG A 216 -4.57 -20.72 0.03
N ASP A 217 -4.61 -20.37 1.32
CA ASP A 217 -3.42 -20.45 2.17
C ASP A 217 -3.00 -21.93 2.22
N PRO A 218 -1.79 -22.28 1.76
CA PRO A 218 -1.36 -23.67 1.69
C PRO A 218 -1.15 -24.30 3.09
N GLY A 219 -1.32 -23.53 4.17
CA GLY A 219 -1.16 -23.99 5.55
C GLY A 219 0.30 -23.97 5.99
N GLU A 220 0.53 -24.09 7.31
CA GLU A 220 1.87 -24.15 7.88
C GLU A 220 2.66 -25.33 7.30
N GLY A 221 3.82 -25.06 6.69
CA GLY A 221 4.76 -26.08 6.19
C GLY A 221 4.97 -26.12 4.68
N MET A 222 4.20 -25.36 3.89
CA MET A 222 4.47 -25.17 2.46
C MET A 222 5.46 -24.02 2.21
N ALA A 223 6.21 -24.08 1.11
CA ALA A 223 7.16 -23.04 0.76
C ALA A 223 6.44 -21.68 0.63
N PRO A 224 6.99 -20.57 1.18
CA PRO A 224 6.32 -19.27 1.26
C PRO A 224 5.95 -18.63 -0.09
N ASN A 225 6.38 -19.23 -1.20
CA ASN A 225 6.12 -18.75 -2.56
C ASN A 225 5.10 -19.60 -3.32
N PHE A 226 4.55 -20.66 -2.73
CA PHE A 226 3.56 -21.49 -3.40
C PHE A 226 2.16 -20.88 -3.24
N LYS A 227 1.56 -20.47 -4.36
CA LYS A 227 0.20 -19.90 -4.41
C LYS A 227 -0.69 -20.79 -5.27
N GLU A 228 -1.69 -21.42 -4.67
CA GLU A 228 -2.74 -22.10 -5.39
C GLU A 228 -3.92 -21.16 -5.60
N TRP A 229 -4.22 -20.88 -6.87
CA TRP A 229 -5.40 -20.10 -7.24
C TRP A 229 -6.59 -21.01 -7.45
N TRP A 230 -7.71 -20.61 -6.89
CA TRP A 230 -8.99 -21.29 -7.00
C TRP A 230 -9.99 -20.36 -7.65
N TYR A 231 -10.89 -20.93 -8.44
CA TYR A 231 -11.96 -20.22 -9.13
C TYR A 231 -13.31 -20.79 -8.73
N VAL A 232 -14.28 -19.90 -8.57
CA VAL A 232 -15.68 -20.21 -8.28
C VAL A 232 -16.51 -19.50 -9.35
N PRO A 233 -17.24 -20.21 -10.23
CA PRO A 233 -18.04 -19.59 -11.29
C PRO A 233 -19.25 -18.82 -10.79
N ALA A 234 -19.83 -19.24 -9.67
CA ALA A 234 -21.05 -18.66 -9.12
C ALA A 234 -21.20 -18.99 -7.63
N PRO A 235 -22.06 -18.29 -6.89
CA PRO A 235 -22.38 -18.63 -5.51
C PRO A 235 -22.85 -20.08 -5.37
N ASN A 236 -22.35 -20.78 -4.36
CA ASN A 236 -22.60 -22.20 -4.05
C ASN A 236 -22.07 -23.20 -5.09
N SER A 237 -21.26 -22.76 -6.05
CA SER A 237 -20.55 -23.67 -6.94
C SER A 237 -19.28 -24.23 -6.28
N THR A 238 -18.89 -25.43 -6.68
CA THR A 238 -17.67 -26.06 -6.17
C THR A 238 -16.43 -25.30 -6.67
N PRO A 239 -15.54 -24.84 -5.76
CA PRO A 239 -14.27 -24.23 -6.15
C PRO A 239 -13.43 -25.22 -6.97
N ARG A 240 -12.79 -24.72 -8.02
CA ARG A 240 -11.84 -25.51 -8.83
C ARG A 240 -10.47 -24.86 -8.86
N LEU A 241 -9.44 -25.68 -8.79
CA LEU A 241 -8.06 -25.23 -8.94
C LEU A 241 -7.83 -24.66 -10.33
N ILE A 242 -7.16 -23.52 -10.42
CA ILE A 242 -6.71 -22.92 -11.67
C ILE A 242 -5.19 -22.81 -11.64
N SER A 243 -4.56 -23.38 -12.66
CA SER A 243 -3.11 -23.30 -12.81
C SER A 243 -2.76 -22.19 -13.80
N PRO A 244 -1.82 -21.30 -13.46
CA PRO A 244 -1.27 -20.34 -14.43
C PRO A 244 -0.58 -21.11 -15.56
N PRO A 245 -0.55 -20.57 -16.79
CA PRO A 245 0.21 -21.16 -17.88
C PRO A 245 1.72 -21.12 -17.57
N HIS A 246 2.50 -21.97 -18.25
CA HIS A 246 3.95 -22.01 -18.07
C HIS A 246 4.59 -20.65 -18.35
N GLY A 247 5.47 -20.18 -17.46
CA GLY A 247 6.14 -18.88 -17.58
C GLY A 247 5.30 -17.66 -17.14
N ALA A 248 4.07 -17.87 -16.67
CA ALA A 248 3.24 -16.78 -16.14
C ALA A 248 3.65 -16.35 -14.73
N ASP A 249 3.51 -15.05 -14.45
CA ASP A 249 3.53 -14.51 -13.09
C ASP A 249 2.28 -15.01 -12.34
N ALA A 250 2.47 -16.09 -11.59
CA ALA A 250 1.46 -16.72 -10.76
C ALA A 250 1.02 -15.84 -9.58
N SER A 251 1.66 -14.70 -9.31
CA SER A 251 1.38 -13.94 -8.09
C SER A 251 0.12 -13.07 -8.17
N ARG A 252 -0.34 -12.71 -9.38
CA ARG A 252 -1.37 -11.70 -9.65
C ARG A 252 -2.18 -11.98 -10.94
N PRO A 253 -3.09 -12.97 -10.94
CA PRO A 253 -4.08 -13.08 -12.00
C PRO A 253 -5.04 -11.90 -11.98
N ALA A 254 -5.64 -11.62 -13.13
CA ALA A 254 -6.82 -10.76 -13.23
C ALA A 254 -8.06 -11.58 -13.59
N LEU A 255 -9.21 -11.20 -13.06
CA LEU A 255 -10.52 -11.76 -13.39
C LEU A 255 -11.31 -10.73 -14.21
N SER A 256 -11.94 -11.16 -15.30
CA SER A 256 -12.86 -10.30 -16.05
C SER A 256 -14.08 -9.93 -15.20
N ALA A 257 -14.70 -8.78 -15.47
CA ALA A 257 -15.85 -8.32 -14.68
C ALA A 257 -17.05 -9.28 -14.68
N ASN A 258 -17.23 -10.03 -15.78
CA ASN A 258 -18.26 -11.06 -15.91
C ASN A 258 -17.83 -12.43 -15.35
N GLY A 259 -16.59 -12.56 -14.88
CA GLY A 259 -16.05 -13.79 -14.30
C GLY A 259 -15.74 -14.91 -15.29
N GLU A 260 -15.88 -14.67 -16.59
CA GLU A 260 -15.70 -15.68 -17.63
C GLU A 260 -14.24 -15.91 -18.04
N TRP A 261 -13.35 -14.96 -17.76
CA TRP A 261 -11.95 -15.04 -18.17
C TRP A 261 -11.01 -14.76 -16.99
N VAL A 262 -9.95 -15.55 -16.89
CA VAL A 262 -8.82 -15.28 -15.99
C VAL A 262 -7.56 -15.06 -16.82
N GLY A 263 -6.78 -14.04 -16.48
CA GLY A 263 -5.58 -13.67 -17.21
C GLY A 263 -4.34 -13.59 -16.36
N TRP A 264 -3.18 -13.82 -16.99
CA TRP A 264 -1.87 -13.67 -16.38
C TRP A 264 -0.90 -12.96 -17.34
N MET A 265 0.06 -12.23 -16.78
CA MET A 265 1.25 -11.79 -17.52
C MET A 265 2.20 -12.97 -17.69
N ILE A 266 2.71 -13.20 -18.90
CA ILE A 266 3.80 -14.15 -19.18
C ILE A 266 5.11 -13.37 -19.29
N GLU A 267 6.09 -13.73 -18.45
CA GLU A 267 7.44 -13.17 -18.49
C GLU A 267 8.27 -13.90 -19.56
N SER A 268 8.86 -13.15 -20.52
CA SER A 268 9.88 -13.71 -21.40
C SER A 268 11.25 -13.66 -20.72
N PRO A 269 11.98 -14.80 -20.64
CA PRO A 269 13.30 -14.86 -20.01
C PRO A 269 14.33 -13.88 -20.58
N SER A 270 14.17 -13.46 -21.85
CA SER A 270 15.17 -12.66 -22.56
C SER A 270 14.77 -11.21 -22.83
N SER A 271 13.53 -10.78 -22.53
CA SER A 271 13.02 -9.48 -23.00
C SER A 271 11.96 -8.78 -22.13
N GLY A 272 11.66 -9.26 -20.93
CA GLY A 272 10.57 -8.72 -20.08
C GLY A 272 9.21 -9.35 -20.38
N PRO A 273 8.09 -8.88 -19.79
CA PRO A 273 6.76 -9.41 -20.04
C PRO A 273 6.44 -9.35 -21.53
N ALA A 274 6.12 -10.49 -22.13
CA ALA A 274 6.00 -10.58 -23.58
C ALA A 274 4.56 -10.76 -24.03
N GLN A 275 3.70 -11.30 -23.16
CA GLN A 275 2.37 -11.75 -23.53
C GLN A 275 1.41 -11.66 -22.35
N VAL A 276 0.13 -11.50 -22.67
CA VAL A 276 -0.97 -11.76 -21.73
C VAL A 276 -1.61 -13.07 -22.16
N ALA A 277 -1.67 -14.04 -21.26
CA ALA A 277 -2.45 -15.26 -21.48
C ALA A 277 -3.78 -15.16 -20.76
N LEU A 278 -4.85 -15.35 -21.50
CA LEU A 278 -6.21 -15.40 -21.00
C LEU A 278 -6.75 -16.82 -21.13
N LYS A 279 -7.42 -17.30 -20.08
CA LYS A 279 -8.10 -18.59 -20.04
C LYS A 279 -9.60 -18.36 -19.97
N ASP A 280 -10.32 -18.86 -20.96
CA ASP A 280 -11.78 -18.95 -20.90
C ASP A 280 -12.15 -20.00 -19.84
N MET A 281 -12.92 -19.57 -18.85
CA MET A 281 -13.28 -20.39 -17.71
C MET A 281 -14.42 -21.37 -18.03
N ARG A 282 -15.18 -21.15 -19.10
CA ARG A 282 -16.22 -22.08 -19.57
C ARG A 282 -15.63 -23.20 -20.42
N THR A 283 -14.81 -22.85 -21.39
CA THR A 283 -14.28 -23.81 -22.39
C THR A 283 -12.91 -24.37 -22.00
N GLY A 284 -12.15 -23.67 -21.16
CA GLY A 284 -10.76 -23.96 -20.88
C GLY A 284 -9.79 -23.51 -21.99
N GLU A 285 -10.31 -22.87 -23.05
CA GLU A 285 -9.51 -22.37 -24.16
C GLU A 285 -8.55 -21.28 -23.69
N MET A 286 -7.35 -21.28 -24.27
CA MET A 286 -6.31 -20.32 -24.00
C MET A 286 -6.18 -19.35 -25.17
N LEU A 287 -6.20 -18.05 -24.87
CA LEU A 287 -5.89 -16.98 -25.80
C LEU A 287 -4.58 -16.32 -25.36
N SER A 288 -3.61 -16.21 -26.28
CA SER A 288 -2.37 -15.45 -26.04
C SER A 288 -2.41 -14.14 -26.81
N ILE A 289 -2.26 -13.04 -26.08
CA ILE A 289 -2.19 -11.68 -26.61
C ILE A 289 -0.72 -11.28 -26.63
N ASN A 290 -0.20 -11.04 -27.82
CA ASN A 290 1.14 -10.52 -28.04
C ASN A 290 1.04 -9.04 -28.38
N SER A 291 1.86 -8.18 -27.77
CA SER A 291 1.91 -6.77 -28.15
C SER A 291 3.29 -6.19 -27.96
N LYS A 292 3.70 -5.31 -28.88
CA LYS A 292 4.95 -4.55 -28.78
C LYS A 292 4.95 -3.60 -27.58
N GLU A 293 3.76 -3.23 -27.10
CA GLU A 293 3.56 -2.32 -25.96
C GLU A 293 4.00 -2.95 -24.63
N PHE A 294 4.20 -4.26 -24.58
CA PHE A 294 4.65 -4.98 -23.38
C PHE A 294 6.18 -4.89 -23.16
N SER A 295 6.91 -4.15 -23.99
CA SER A 295 8.38 -4.11 -23.99
C SER A 295 9.01 -3.03 -23.08
N PRO A 296 10.25 -3.21 -22.62
CA PRO A 296 10.83 -4.36 -21.91
C PRO A 296 10.60 -4.28 -20.38
N ASP A 297 9.86 -3.27 -19.93
CA ASP A 297 9.62 -3.05 -18.51
C ASP A 297 8.63 -4.04 -17.93
N ARG A 298 8.68 -4.29 -16.62
CA ARG A 298 7.69 -5.15 -15.97
C ARG A 298 6.33 -4.47 -16.01
N PHE A 299 5.31 -5.19 -16.46
CA PHE A 299 3.92 -4.77 -16.50
C PHE A 299 3.10 -5.63 -15.54
N TRP A 300 2.04 -5.05 -15.02
CA TRP A 300 0.99 -5.74 -14.29
C TRP A 300 -0.26 -5.81 -15.14
N LEU A 301 -0.84 -7.00 -15.27
CA LEU A 301 -2.18 -7.13 -15.80
C LEU A 301 -3.12 -6.53 -14.75
N LEU A 302 -3.70 -5.40 -15.12
CA LEU A 302 -4.72 -4.77 -14.30
C LEU A 302 -6.00 -5.55 -14.55
N GLY A 303 -6.60 -5.50 -15.74
CA GLY A 303 -7.83 -6.24 -15.95
C GLY A 303 -8.18 -6.59 -17.37
N ILE A 304 -9.34 -7.22 -17.50
CA ILE A 304 -9.82 -7.87 -18.72
C ILE A 304 -11.22 -7.34 -19.01
N ASP A 305 -11.37 -6.70 -20.17
CA ASP A 305 -12.66 -6.31 -20.75
C ASP A 305 -13.05 -7.32 -21.82
N THR A 306 -14.00 -8.20 -21.48
CA THR A 306 -14.52 -9.19 -22.41
C THR A 306 -15.45 -8.57 -23.45
N ASP A 307 -16.16 -7.50 -23.10
CA ASP A 307 -17.11 -6.82 -23.99
C ASP A 307 -16.35 -6.01 -25.05
N ALA A 308 -15.34 -5.24 -24.64
CA ALA A 308 -14.46 -4.52 -25.56
C ALA A 308 -13.34 -5.39 -26.16
N ARG A 309 -13.25 -6.68 -25.78
CA ARG A 309 -12.18 -7.61 -26.16
C ARG A 309 -10.79 -6.99 -26.01
N SER A 310 -10.50 -6.50 -24.81
CA SER A 310 -9.23 -5.84 -24.50
C SER A 310 -8.74 -6.16 -23.09
N VAL A 311 -7.45 -5.93 -22.85
CA VAL A 311 -6.81 -6.03 -21.55
C VAL A 311 -6.18 -4.70 -21.19
N ILE A 312 -6.10 -4.40 -19.90
CA ILE A 312 -5.33 -3.26 -19.41
C ILE A 312 -4.10 -3.76 -18.70
N VAL A 313 -2.96 -3.21 -19.10
CA VAL A 313 -1.69 -3.44 -18.41
C VAL A 313 -1.13 -2.10 -17.96
N ALA A 314 -0.50 -2.08 -16.78
CA ALA A 314 0.22 -0.91 -16.29
C ALA A 314 1.68 -1.26 -16.03
N ARG A 315 2.57 -0.33 -16.35
CA ARG A 315 3.99 -0.49 -16.02
C ARG A 315 4.16 -0.53 -14.51
N LYS A 316 5.12 -1.33 -14.03
CA LYS A 316 5.44 -1.49 -12.61
C LYS A 316 5.70 -0.12 -11.98
N GLY A 317 4.99 0.14 -10.88
CA GLY A 317 4.99 1.45 -10.22
C GLY A 317 3.93 2.42 -10.75
N TYR A 318 2.98 1.93 -11.56
CA TYR A 318 1.81 2.67 -12.03
C TYR A 318 2.13 4.04 -12.64
N ARG A 319 3.19 4.13 -13.46
CA ARG A 319 3.54 5.38 -14.16
C ARG A 319 2.69 5.63 -15.38
N ASP A 320 2.41 4.56 -16.11
CA ASP A 320 1.55 4.56 -17.27
C ASP A 320 0.74 3.27 -17.35
N ALA A 321 -0.34 3.33 -18.11
CA ALA A 321 -1.12 2.16 -18.50
C ALA A 321 -1.47 2.20 -19.99
N VAL A 322 -1.67 1.02 -20.56
CA VAL A 322 -2.12 0.85 -21.95
C VAL A 322 -3.25 -0.17 -22.00
N VAL A 323 -4.18 0.06 -22.91
CA VAL A 323 -5.27 -0.85 -23.24
C VAL A 323 -4.93 -1.52 -24.55
N VAL A 324 -4.85 -2.84 -24.55
CA VAL A 324 -4.45 -3.65 -25.70
C VAL A 324 -5.59 -4.59 -26.06
N GLY A 325 -5.97 -4.64 -27.32
CA GLY A 325 -6.99 -5.55 -27.82
C GLY A 325 -6.55 -7.01 -27.73
N PHE A 326 -7.51 -7.93 -27.78
CA PHE A 326 -7.23 -9.36 -27.85
C PHE A 326 -6.47 -9.76 -29.13
N ASP A 327 -6.46 -8.90 -30.14
CA ASP A 327 -5.66 -8.98 -31.36
C ASP A 327 -4.24 -8.41 -31.21
N GLY A 328 -3.86 -7.93 -30.01
CA GLY A 328 -2.56 -7.34 -29.74
C GLY A 328 -2.43 -5.87 -30.12
N ALA A 329 -3.44 -5.28 -30.75
CA ALA A 329 -3.42 -3.89 -31.18
C ALA A 329 -3.63 -2.93 -30.00
N LEU A 330 -2.86 -1.84 -29.96
CA LEU A 330 -3.07 -0.76 -28.99
C LEU A 330 -4.44 -0.11 -29.24
N ARG A 331 -5.28 -0.07 -28.21
CA ARG A 331 -6.60 0.57 -28.22
C ARG A 331 -6.55 1.96 -27.60
N LEU A 332 -5.82 2.09 -26.50
CA LEU A 332 -5.68 3.34 -25.76
C LEU A 332 -4.33 3.37 -25.03
N GLY A 333 -3.66 4.52 -25.04
CA GLY A 333 -2.47 4.78 -24.24
C GLY A 333 -1.27 5.32 -25.05
N PRO A 334 -0.15 5.63 -24.37
CA PRO A 334 0.05 5.52 -22.93
C PRO A 334 -0.83 6.50 -22.13
N ILE A 335 -1.49 6.00 -21.09
CA ILE A 335 -2.25 6.80 -20.11
C ILE A 335 -1.28 7.13 -18.99
N ALA A 336 -0.81 8.37 -18.93
CA ALA A 336 0.02 8.83 -17.82
C ALA A 336 -0.78 8.80 -16.51
N ILE A 337 -0.25 8.13 -15.48
CA ILE A 337 -0.86 8.01 -14.16
C ILE A 337 -0.01 8.81 -13.17
N GLY A 338 -0.67 9.71 -12.44
CA GLY A 338 0.00 10.69 -11.58
C GLY A 338 0.74 11.78 -12.38
N ASN A 339 1.31 12.73 -11.65
CA ASN A 339 2.20 13.74 -12.20
C ASN A 339 3.67 13.27 -12.07
N PRO A 340 4.39 12.98 -13.17
CA PRO A 340 5.77 12.51 -13.09
C PRO A 340 6.76 13.56 -12.55
N GLU A 341 6.38 14.84 -12.57
CA GLU A 341 7.18 15.94 -12.02
C GLU A 341 6.96 16.14 -10.52
N ASP A 342 5.91 15.52 -9.97
CA ASP A 342 5.56 15.60 -8.57
C ASP A 342 6.11 14.36 -7.85
N PRO A 343 7.22 14.45 -7.10
CA PRO A 343 7.79 13.30 -6.40
C PRO A 343 6.87 12.76 -5.30
N GLU A 344 5.84 13.51 -4.89
CA GLU A 344 4.80 13.03 -3.97
C GLU A 344 3.72 12.19 -4.69
N SER A 345 3.70 12.23 -6.02
CA SER A 345 2.72 11.56 -6.90
C SER A 345 3.10 10.10 -7.23
N VAL A 346 3.71 9.35 -6.31
CA VAL A 346 3.98 7.91 -6.50
C VAL A 346 2.74 7.05 -6.23
N VAL A 347 1.88 6.89 -7.25
CA VAL A 347 0.61 6.17 -7.13
C VAL A 347 0.88 4.71 -6.72
N GLN A 348 0.33 4.27 -5.59
CA GLN A 348 0.54 2.92 -5.08
C GLN A 348 -0.54 1.94 -5.54
N ARG A 349 -1.71 2.46 -5.89
CA ARG A 349 -2.85 1.70 -6.41
C ARG A 349 -3.60 2.57 -7.41
N VAL A 350 -4.10 1.95 -8.47
CA VAL A 350 -4.84 2.63 -9.52
C VAL A 350 -6.10 1.85 -9.87
N LEU A 351 -7.19 2.58 -10.10
CA LEU A 351 -8.41 2.13 -10.73
C LEU A 351 -8.51 2.82 -12.09
N LEU A 352 -8.46 2.05 -13.17
CA LEU A 352 -8.65 2.57 -14.53
C LEU A 352 -10.10 2.34 -14.93
N ARG A 353 -10.82 3.36 -15.39
CA ARG A 353 -12.27 3.27 -15.71
C ARG A 353 -12.63 4.32 -16.76
N GLN A 354 -13.44 3.94 -17.75
CA GLN A 354 -14.06 4.87 -18.73
C GLN A 354 -13.06 5.76 -19.48
N GLY A 355 -11.84 5.26 -19.75
CA GLY A 355 -10.80 6.07 -20.40
C GLY A 355 -10.10 7.08 -19.46
N GLY A 356 -10.37 6.99 -18.16
CA GLY A 356 -9.68 7.73 -17.11
C GLY A 356 -9.10 6.83 -16.03
N TRP A 357 -8.58 7.46 -14.97
CA TRP A 357 -7.95 6.78 -13.85
C TRP A 357 -8.23 7.48 -12.51
N ILE A 358 -8.20 6.70 -11.44
CA ILE A 358 -8.14 7.16 -10.05
C ILE A 358 -6.96 6.46 -9.39
N GLY A 359 -6.03 7.24 -8.85
CA GLY A 359 -4.85 6.78 -8.14
C GLY A 359 -4.89 7.21 -6.68
N TRP A 360 -4.32 6.41 -5.80
CA TRP A 360 -4.16 6.83 -4.40
C TRP A 360 -2.85 6.36 -3.78
N TYR A 361 -2.48 7.10 -2.74
CA TYR A 361 -1.21 7.01 -2.02
C TYR A 361 -1.44 6.43 -0.61
N GLY A 362 -0.47 5.67 -0.12
CA GLY A 362 -0.45 5.05 1.21
C GLY A 362 0.73 5.54 2.06
N LEU A 363 1.11 6.82 1.95
CA LEU A 363 2.22 7.36 2.74
C LEU A 363 1.72 7.88 4.11
N PRO A 364 2.45 7.64 5.22
CA PRO A 364 2.03 7.98 6.59
C PRO A 364 1.59 9.43 6.81
N VAL A 365 2.07 10.37 5.98
CA VAL A 365 1.91 11.82 6.21
C VAL A 365 0.97 12.51 5.21
N CYS A 366 0.75 11.90 4.03
CA CYS A 366 0.01 12.48 2.92
C CYS A 366 -0.74 11.40 2.14
N ASN A 367 -1.89 10.96 2.67
CA ASN A 367 -2.80 10.11 1.91
C ASN A 367 -3.72 10.98 1.07
N MET A 368 -3.78 10.68 -0.22
CA MET A 368 -4.52 11.46 -1.21
C MET A 368 -5.11 10.51 -2.24
N VAL A 369 -6.27 10.89 -2.76
CA VAL A 369 -6.86 10.35 -3.98
C VAL A 369 -6.67 11.40 -5.07
N GLU A 370 -6.19 10.98 -6.22
CA GLU A 370 -6.07 11.79 -7.42
C GLU A 370 -6.80 11.10 -8.56
N TRP A 371 -7.46 11.87 -9.42
CA TRP A 371 -8.17 11.29 -10.54
C TRP A 371 -8.08 12.16 -11.79
N HIS A 372 -8.18 11.48 -12.92
CA HIS A 372 -8.33 12.07 -14.23
C HIS A 372 -9.35 11.24 -15.00
N LEU A 373 -10.59 11.69 -15.00
CA LEU A 373 -11.75 11.02 -15.61
C LEU A 373 -12.30 11.90 -16.76
N PRO A 374 -13.06 11.33 -17.71
CA PRO A 374 -13.67 12.12 -18.78
C PRO A 374 -14.53 13.28 -18.27
N GLN A 375 -15.18 13.10 -17.11
CA GLN A 375 -16.08 14.07 -16.50
C GLN A 375 -15.32 15.17 -15.74
N GLY A 376 -14.08 14.91 -15.31
CA GLY A 376 -13.30 15.83 -14.49
C GLY A 376 -12.03 15.23 -13.93
N SER A 377 -11.16 16.09 -13.44
CA SER A 377 -9.90 15.72 -12.79
C SER A 377 -9.73 16.48 -11.50
N GLY A 378 -9.12 15.85 -10.50
CA GLY A 378 -8.95 16.49 -9.22
C GLY A 378 -8.05 15.71 -8.27
N ARG A 379 -7.86 16.30 -7.09
CA ARG A 379 -7.10 15.73 -5.99
C ARG A 379 -7.90 15.96 -4.71
N HIS A 380 -7.93 14.96 -3.85
CA HIS A 380 -8.55 15.04 -2.54
C HIS A 380 -7.62 14.45 -1.49
N ARG A 381 -7.20 15.28 -0.54
CA ARG A 381 -6.38 14.86 0.59
C ARG A 381 -7.30 14.36 1.69
N VAL A 382 -7.10 13.11 2.12
CA VAL A 382 -7.79 12.60 3.32
C VAL A 382 -7.10 13.13 4.58
N GLU A 383 -7.79 13.06 5.71
CA GLU A 383 -7.24 13.54 6.99
C GLU A 383 -5.88 12.88 7.29
N SER A 384 -4.88 13.69 7.62
CA SER A 384 -3.52 13.21 7.93
C SER A 384 -3.57 12.17 9.05
N GLY A 385 -2.86 11.04 8.90
CA GLY A 385 -2.93 9.95 9.88
C GLY A 385 -4.06 8.93 9.62
N THR A 386 -4.90 9.15 8.61
CA THR A 386 -5.78 8.10 8.07
C THR A 386 -5.14 7.44 6.87
N GLN A 387 -5.37 6.13 6.66
CA GLN A 387 -4.98 5.41 5.44
C GLN A 387 -6.19 5.18 4.53
N ILE A 388 -5.99 5.15 3.22
CA ILE A 388 -7.06 4.84 2.25
C ILE A 388 -7.12 3.32 2.04
N ASN A 389 -8.23 2.71 2.43
CA ASN A 389 -8.45 1.26 2.32
C ASN A 389 -9.12 0.87 1.00
N SER A 390 -10.11 1.66 0.59
CA SER A 390 -10.92 1.39 -0.59
C SER A 390 -11.16 2.68 -1.36
N VAL A 391 -11.14 2.56 -2.68
CA VAL A 391 -11.63 3.58 -3.59
C VAL A 391 -12.50 2.90 -4.63
N ASP A 392 -13.66 3.48 -4.92
CA ASP A 392 -14.57 3.00 -5.96
C ASP A 392 -15.12 4.16 -6.80
N LEU A 393 -15.49 3.88 -8.04
CA LEU A 393 -16.09 4.83 -8.98
C LEU A 393 -17.48 4.37 -9.37
N SER A 394 -18.45 5.26 -9.21
CA SER A 394 -19.83 5.03 -9.66
C SER A 394 -19.89 4.70 -11.15
N PRO A 395 -20.88 3.89 -11.61
CA PRO A 395 -20.95 3.44 -12.99
C PRO A 395 -21.02 4.55 -14.03
N ASN A 396 -21.54 5.72 -13.67
CA ASN A 396 -21.62 6.89 -14.56
C ASN A 396 -20.36 7.79 -14.52
N GLY A 397 -19.36 7.43 -13.71
CA GLY A 397 -18.11 8.18 -13.55
C GLY A 397 -18.23 9.49 -12.77
N ARG A 398 -19.37 9.77 -12.15
CA ARG A 398 -19.64 11.07 -11.50
C ARG A 398 -19.20 11.12 -10.04
N LEU A 399 -19.27 10.00 -9.33
CA LEU A 399 -19.00 9.93 -7.89
C LEU A 399 -17.84 8.99 -7.58
N ILE A 400 -16.97 9.41 -6.65
CA ILE A 400 -15.84 8.64 -6.13
C ILE A 400 -16.09 8.35 -4.65
N ALA A 401 -16.12 7.08 -4.26
CA ALA A 401 -16.27 6.65 -2.87
C ALA A 401 -14.90 6.29 -2.29
N ILE A 402 -14.63 6.72 -1.06
CA ILE A 402 -13.36 6.51 -0.36
C ILE A 402 -13.67 5.96 1.03
N GLY A 403 -13.02 4.86 1.40
CA GLY A 403 -13.03 4.31 2.76
C GLY A 403 -11.66 4.52 3.41
N THR A 404 -11.63 5.11 4.60
CA THR A 404 -10.39 5.43 5.32
C THR A 404 -10.29 4.70 6.66
N ASP A 405 -9.07 4.62 7.18
CA ASP A 405 -8.77 4.01 8.47
C ASP A 405 -7.89 4.91 9.33
N GLY A 406 -8.37 5.26 10.52
CA GLY A 406 -7.61 5.98 11.54
C GLY A 406 -6.67 5.07 12.34
N ASP A 407 -5.79 4.32 11.66
CA ASP A 407 -4.93 3.29 12.27
C ASP A 407 -3.50 3.74 12.55
N TYR A 408 -3.19 5.04 12.50
CA TYR A 408 -1.90 5.42 13.07
C TYR A 408 -1.95 5.16 14.58
N PRO A 409 -1.08 4.31 15.15
CA PRO A 409 -1.08 4.05 16.59
C PRO A 409 -1.04 5.38 17.35
N GLY A 410 -2.04 5.56 18.20
CA GLY A 410 -2.37 6.72 19.03
C GLY A 410 -2.69 8.04 18.30
N SER A 411 -2.99 7.96 17.00
CA SER A 411 -3.84 8.97 16.37
C SER A 411 -5.26 8.93 16.97
N ALA A 412 -5.81 10.12 17.22
CA ALA A 412 -7.16 10.32 17.73
C ALA A 412 -8.21 10.37 16.61
N ILE A 413 -7.83 9.93 15.41
CA ILE A 413 -8.51 10.25 14.16
C ILE A 413 -9.53 9.17 13.86
N GLU A 414 -10.71 9.60 13.46
CA GLU A 414 -11.82 8.71 13.16
C GLU A 414 -11.66 8.14 11.76
N SER A 415 -12.02 6.87 11.61
CA SER A 415 -12.15 6.27 10.28
C SER A 415 -13.38 6.86 9.59
N SER A 416 -13.39 6.96 8.26
CA SER A 416 -14.50 7.61 7.56
C SER A 416 -14.84 6.95 6.22
N ALA A 417 -16.11 7.08 5.82
CA ALA A 417 -16.55 6.88 4.44
C ALA A 417 -16.85 8.26 3.84
N VAL A 418 -16.27 8.54 2.67
CA VAL A 418 -16.39 9.84 1.98
C VAL A 418 -16.85 9.60 0.55
N VAL A 419 -17.74 10.46 0.03
CA VAL A 419 -18.06 10.51 -1.41
C VAL A 419 -17.78 11.88 -1.97
N LEU A 420 -17.07 11.91 -3.08
CA LEU A 420 -16.72 13.10 -3.84
C LEU A 420 -17.49 13.15 -5.16
N ASP A 421 -17.88 14.35 -5.58
CA ASP A 421 -18.24 14.62 -6.96
C ASP A 421 -16.95 14.72 -7.80
N ALA A 422 -16.81 13.87 -8.81
CA ALA A 422 -15.61 13.76 -9.64
C ALA A 422 -15.38 14.97 -10.55
N VAL A 423 -16.41 15.79 -10.81
CA VAL A 423 -16.32 16.98 -11.65
C VAL A 423 -15.77 18.15 -10.85
N THR A 424 -16.36 18.38 -9.68
CA THR A 424 -16.08 19.55 -8.84
C THR A 424 -15.05 19.27 -7.74
N GLY A 425 -14.84 18.02 -7.39
CA GLY A 425 -14.08 17.61 -6.20
C GLY A 425 -14.80 17.87 -4.89
N GLU A 426 -16.07 18.31 -4.92
CA GLU A 426 -16.85 18.57 -3.72
C GLU A 426 -17.16 17.29 -2.97
N GLU A 427 -17.04 17.34 -1.65
CA GLU A 427 -17.50 16.27 -0.77
C GLU A 427 -19.01 16.32 -0.57
N LEU A 428 -19.70 15.31 -1.09
CA LEU A 428 -21.15 15.19 -1.03
C LEU A 428 -21.63 14.38 0.19
N PHE A 429 -20.80 13.45 0.66
CA PHE A 429 -21.12 12.57 1.78
C PHE A 429 -19.90 12.35 2.64
N ARG A 430 -20.11 12.33 3.95
CA ARG A 430 -19.12 11.91 4.94
C ARG A 430 -19.81 11.28 6.12
N LYS A 431 -19.35 10.11 6.53
CA LYS A 431 -19.73 9.44 7.76
C LYS A 431 -18.51 9.00 8.53
N TYR A 432 -18.48 9.29 9.84
CA TYR A 432 -17.41 8.87 10.73
C TYR A 432 -17.74 7.56 11.42
N PHE A 433 -16.69 6.83 11.77
CA PHE A 433 -16.76 5.56 12.49
C PHE A 433 -15.82 5.61 13.71
N PRO A 434 -16.04 4.73 14.70
CA PRO A 434 -15.13 4.60 15.82
C PRO A 434 -13.68 4.41 15.35
N ARG A 435 -12.74 4.88 16.18
CA ARG A 435 -11.30 4.79 15.90
C ARG A 435 -10.87 3.36 15.62
N ARG A 436 -9.85 3.20 14.76
CA ARG A 436 -9.28 1.90 14.37
C ARG A 436 -10.34 0.96 13.79
N CYS A 437 -11.05 1.45 12.78
CA CYS A 437 -11.89 0.61 11.94
C CYS A 437 -11.44 0.68 10.49
N TRP A 438 -11.33 -0.47 9.84
CA TRP A 438 -11.28 -0.57 8.40
C TRP A 438 -12.62 -0.18 7.80
N VAL A 439 -12.71 1.04 7.30
CA VAL A 439 -13.87 1.48 6.53
C VAL A 439 -13.65 1.15 5.07
N LYS A 440 -14.66 0.56 4.46
CA LYS A 440 -14.74 0.28 3.02
C LYS A 440 -16.00 0.94 2.47
N ALA A 441 -15.93 1.41 1.24
CA ALA A 441 -17.06 2.00 0.52
C ALA A 441 -17.07 1.49 -0.94
N ALA A 442 -18.25 1.18 -1.45
CA ALA A 442 -18.46 0.71 -2.82
C ALA A 442 -19.84 1.14 -3.33
N PHE A 443 -19.95 1.41 -4.63
CA PHE A 443 -21.23 1.71 -5.27
C PHE A 443 -21.99 0.44 -5.64
N LEU A 444 -23.30 0.48 -5.49
CA LEU A 444 -24.24 -0.57 -5.89
C LEU A 444 -25.21 0.04 -6.91
N GLY A 445 -24.85 0.01 -8.19
CA GLY A 445 -25.60 0.82 -9.16
C GLY A 445 -25.15 2.28 -9.17
N ASN A 446 -25.94 3.12 -9.82
CA ASN A 446 -25.82 4.58 -9.75
C ASN A 446 -26.62 5.19 -8.59
N GLU A 447 -27.37 4.36 -7.84
CA GLU A 447 -28.40 4.82 -6.91
C GLU A 447 -28.05 4.53 -5.46
N TYR A 448 -27.12 3.62 -5.19
CA TYR A 448 -26.82 3.17 -3.83
C TYR A 448 -25.32 3.20 -3.54
N LEU A 449 -24.99 3.57 -2.32
CA LEU A 449 -23.66 3.45 -1.74
C LEU A 449 -23.74 2.41 -0.60
N ALA A 450 -22.89 1.40 -0.65
CA ALA A 450 -22.63 0.54 0.50
C ALA A 450 -21.35 0.99 1.19
N TYR A 451 -21.36 0.98 2.52
CA TYR A 451 -20.15 1.11 3.30
C TYR A 451 -20.19 0.18 4.51
N SER A 452 -19.00 -0.22 4.94
CA SER A 452 -18.86 -1.08 6.12
C SER A 452 -17.66 -0.70 6.96
N SER A 453 -17.77 -0.86 8.28
CA SER A 453 -16.67 -0.68 9.21
C SER A 453 -16.31 -1.97 9.94
N SER A 454 -15.01 -2.25 10.08
CA SER A 454 -14.53 -3.44 10.79
C SER A 454 -13.40 -3.08 11.76
N PRO A 455 -13.50 -3.36 13.06
CA PRO A 455 -12.46 -3.05 14.02
C PRO A 455 -11.18 -3.86 13.73
N HIS A 456 -10.01 -3.24 13.94
CA HIS A 456 -8.69 -3.91 13.79
C HIS A 456 -8.53 -5.14 14.67
N ASN A 457 -9.03 -5.04 15.89
CA ASN A 457 -9.07 -6.16 16.79
C ASN A 457 -10.36 -6.92 16.50
N PHE A 458 -10.27 -8.20 16.13
CA PHE A 458 -11.37 -9.15 15.91
C PHE A 458 -12.35 -9.31 17.10
N GLY A 459 -12.30 -8.43 18.10
CA GLY A 459 -13.21 -8.33 19.21
C GLY A 459 -14.61 -7.84 18.79
N ILE A 460 -15.55 -8.08 19.71
CA ILE A 460 -17.01 -8.04 19.60
C ILE A 460 -17.54 -6.59 19.49
N GLY A 461 -16.92 -5.75 18.64
CA GLY A 461 -17.45 -4.44 18.27
C GLY A 461 -18.46 -4.57 17.13
N GLY A 462 -19.59 -3.87 17.24
CA GLY A 462 -20.61 -3.81 16.18
C GLY A 462 -20.02 -3.17 14.93
N ALA A 463 -19.95 -3.94 13.85
CA ALA A 463 -19.69 -3.40 12.52
C ALA A 463 -21.00 -2.81 12.03
N ALA A 464 -20.92 -1.62 11.44
CA ALA A 464 -22.01 -1.11 10.64
C ALA A 464 -21.77 -1.60 9.21
N PHE A 465 -22.75 -2.29 8.62
CA PHE A 465 -22.87 -2.40 7.17
C PHE A 465 -24.19 -1.75 6.80
N GLU A 466 -24.11 -0.67 6.07
CA GLU A 466 -25.27 0.12 5.67
C GLU A 466 -25.23 0.32 4.16
N VAL A 467 -26.42 0.29 3.58
CA VAL A 467 -26.67 0.71 2.20
C VAL A 467 -27.52 1.96 2.28
N VAL A 468 -27.04 3.05 1.69
CA VAL A 468 -27.75 4.31 1.62
C VAL A 468 -28.11 4.63 0.18
N LYS A 469 -29.26 5.28 0.00
CA LYS A 469 -29.71 5.78 -1.29
C LYS A 469 -29.08 7.15 -1.57
N ILE A 470 -28.42 7.27 -2.72
CA ILE A 470 -27.73 8.50 -3.11
C ILE A 470 -28.76 9.57 -3.42
N SER A 471 -28.84 10.59 -2.56
CA SER A 471 -29.61 11.80 -2.84
C SER A 471 -28.78 12.74 -3.72
N ARG A 472 -29.39 13.26 -4.78
CA ARG A 472 -28.77 14.25 -5.67
C ARG A 472 -28.92 15.67 -5.15
#